data_AF-A0A7K5C8S9-F1
#
_entry.id   AF-A0A7K5C8S9-F1
#
_cell.length_a   1.000
_cell.length_b   1.000
_cell.length_c   1.000
_cell.angle_alpha   90.00
_cell.angle_beta   90.00
_cell.angle_gamma   90.00
#
_symmetry.space_group_name_H-M   'P 1'
#
loop_
_entity.id
_entity.type
_entity.pdbx_description
1 polymer ?
#
loop_
_entity_poly.entity_id
_entity_poly.type
_entity_poly.pdbx_seq_one_letter_code
_entity_poly.pdbx_strand_id
1 'polypeptide(L)'
;NRLCTAPNNRTGFLCDDRVTCVPASWVCDRVSNCRNGEDEQEQLCGDLPHSLPGYLVFYCSNPRSWVYADQRCNGMNDCGDCSDETWSVAACPPCGQEWWSCSPVHFQFCSCIPRRLCRDGIQHCLGWSDEFLC
;
A
#
# COMPACT_ATOMS: atom_id res chain seq x y z
N ASN A 1 8.88 -14.28 -15.35
CA ASN A 1 8.60 -13.22 -14.37
C ASN A 1 7.91 -12.06 -15.05
N ARG A 2 6.73 -11.67 -14.56
CA ARG A 2 5.92 -10.54 -15.03
C ARG A 2 6.02 -9.34 -14.08
N LEU A 3 7.15 -9.19 -13.40
CA LEU A 3 7.41 -8.08 -12.48
C LEU A 3 7.73 -6.82 -13.28
N CYS A 4 7.11 -5.70 -12.91
CA CYS A 4 7.49 -4.37 -13.39
C CYS A 4 7.42 -3.34 -12.26
N THR A 5 7.93 -2.15 -12.51
CA THR A 5 7.85 -1.00 -11.60
C THR A 5 6.76 -0.06 -12.11
N ALA A 6 5.65 0.00 -11.39
CA ALA A 6 4.56 0.92 -11.64
C ALA A 6 4.95 2.36 -11.23
N PRO A 7 4.11 3.37 -11.53
CA PRO A 7 4.34 4.74 -11.07
C PRO A 7 4.64 4.82 -9.56
N ASN A 8 5.46 5.80 -9.16
CA ASN A 8 5.93 5.98 -7.78
C ASN A 8 6.82 4.85 -7.24
N ASN A 9 7.55 4.14 -8.12
CA ASN A 9 8.48 3.07 -7.77
C ASN A 9 7.80 1.91 -7.00
N ARG A 10 6.52 1.65 -7.32
CA ARG A 10 5.73 0.60 -6.70
C ARG A 10 5.81 -0.69 -7.49
N THR A 11 5.56 -1.80 -6.80
CA THR A 11 5.51 -3.11 -7.45
C THR A 11 4.30 -3.18 -8.39
N GLY A 12 4.52 -3.65 -9.61
CA GLY A 12 3.47 -3.81 -10.61
C GLY A 12 3.53 -5.16 -11.33
N PHE A 13 2.46 -5.42 -12.07
CA PHE A 13 2.29 -6.57 -12.95
C PHE A 13 2.45 -6.13 -14.41
N LEU A 14 3.33 -6.83 -15.13
CA LEU A 14 3.61 -6.61 -16.54
C LEU A 14 2.61 -7.41 -17.38
N CYS A 15 1.81 -6.70 -18.17
CA CYS A 15 0.90 -7.27 -19.16
C CYS A 15 1.66 -8.06 -20.25
N ASP A 16 0.95 -8.90 -21.00
CA ASP A 16 1.50 -9.79 -22.04
C ASP A 16 2.09 -9.00 -23.20
N ASP A 17 1.61 -7.78 -23.41
CA ASP A 17 2.14 -6.82 -24.38
C ASP A 17 3.57 -6.36 -24.03
N ARG A 18 4.07 -6.67 -22.83
CA ARG A 18 5.39 -6.27 -22.29
C ARG A 18 5.62 -4.75 -22.23
N VAL A 19 4.54 -3.97 -22.33
CA VAL A 19 4.58 -2.51 -22.35
C VAL A 19 3.73 -1.96 -21.21
N THR A 20 2.55 -2.53 -20.99
CA THR A 20 1.62 -2.05 -19.97
C THR A 20 2.03 -2.63 -18.61
N CYS A 21 2.31 -1.74 -17.65
CA CYS A 21 2.61 -2.09 -16.27
C CYS A 21 1.47 -1.58 -15.39
N VAL A 22 0.74 -2.50 -14.78
CA VAL A 22 -0.38 -2.17 -13.89
C VAL A 22 0.08 -2.25 -12.43
N PRO A 23 -0.38 -1.37 -11.53
CA PRO A 23 -0.16 -1.51 -10.09
C PRO A 23 -0.61 -2.88 -9.58
N ALA A 24 0.03 -3.40 -8.53
CA ALA A 24 -0.39 -4.70 -7.97
C ALA A 24 -1.87 -4.67 -7.52
N SER A 25 -2.33 -3.57 -6.93
CA SER A 25 -3.72 -3.33 -6.51
C SER A 25 -4.75 -3.26 -7.63
N TRP A 26 -4.31 -3.17 -8.89
CA TRP A 26 -5.18 -3.22 -10.08
C TRP A 26 -5.30 -4.63 -10.65
N VAL A 27 -4.63 -5.61 -10.04
CA VAL A 27 -4.77 -7.01 -10.42
C VAL A 27 -5.92 -7.63 -9.64
N CYS A 28 -6.90 -8.21 -10.35
CA CYS A 28 -8.14 -8.74 -9.78
C CYS A 28 -9.04 -7.66 -9.15
N ASP A 29 -9.02 -6.44 -9.71
CA ASP A 29 -9.84 -5.31 -9.27
C ASP A 29 -11.20 -5.23 -10.00
N ARG A 30 -11.49 -6.20 -10.87
CA ARG A 30 -12.66 -6.29 -11.76
C ARG A 30 -12.61 -5.36 -12.97
N VAL A 31 -11.47 -4.75 -13.24
CA VAL A 31 -11.24 -3.88 -14.40
C VAL A 31 -10.12 -4.46 -15.25
N SER A 32 -10.40 -4.72 -16.52
CA SER A 32 -9.38 -5.15 -17.48
C SER A 32 -8.49 -3.94 -17.83
N ASN A 33 -7.37 -3.76 -17.12
CA ASN A 33 -6.37 -2.76 -17.45
C ASN A 33 -5.38 -3.27 -18.50
N CYS A 34 -5.10 -4.57 -18.52
CA CYS A 34 -4.33 -5.15 -19.61
C CYS A 34 -5.15 -5.30 -20.90
N ARG A 35 -4.46 -5.29 -22.04
CA ARG A 35 -5.07 -5.36 -23.37
C ARG A 35 -5.93 -6.61 -23.60
N ASN A 36 -5.54 -7.75 -23.04
CA ASN A 36 -6.28 -9.00 -23.16
C ASN A 36 -6.93 -9.41 -21.82
N GLY A 37 -6.98 -8.52 -20.83
CA GLY A 37 -7.56 -8.77 -19.51
C GLY A 37 -6.82 -9.83 -18.69
N GLU A 38 -5.53 -10.02 -18.94
CA GLU A 38 -4.72 -11.01 -18.22
C GLU A 38 -4.45 -10.71 -16.75
N ASP A 39 -4.66 -9.47 -16.34
CA ASP A 39 -4.76 -9.00 -14.95
C ASP A 39 -6.04 -9.48 -14.24
N GLU A 40 -7.09 -9.84 -14.97
CA GLU A 40 -8.40 -10.26 -14.45
C GLU A 40 -8.74 -11.73 -14.76
N GLN A 41 -7.75 -12.51 -15.19
CA GLN A 41 -7.95 -13.92 -15.55
C GLN A 41 -8.21 -14.79 -14.31
N GLU A 42 -9.11 -15.76 -14.42
CA GLU A 42 -9.44 -16.73 -13.36
C GLU A 42 -8.20 -17.48 -12.85
N GLN A 43 -7.23 -17.74 -13.72
CA GLN A 43 -5.96 -18.37 -13.35
C GLN A 43 -5.16 -17.54 -12.32
N LEU A 44 -5.37 -16.23 -12.29
CA LEU A 44 -4.71 -15.27 -11.41
C LEU A 44 -5.60 -14.87 -10.22
N CYS A 45 -6.92 -14.83 -10.42
CA CYS A 45 -7.90 -14.29 -9.46
C CYS A 45 -8.77 -15.35 -8.77
N GLY A 46 -8.67 -16.63 -9.14
CA GLY A 46 -9.57 -17.69 -8.67
C GLY A 46 -9.35 -18.14 -7.22
N ASP A 47 -8.14 -17.96 -6.67
CA ASP A 47 -7.82 -18.35 -5.28
C ASP A 47 -6.91 -17.31 -4.63
N LEU A 48 -7.44 -16.12 -4.32
CA LEU A 48 -6.67 -15.03 -3.73
C LEU A 48 -6.36 -15.29 -2.25
N PRO A 49 -5.14 -15.04 -1.76
CA PRO A 49 -3.95 -14.53 -2.47
C PRO A 49 -3.04 -15.63 -3.06
N HIS A 50 -3.37 -16.91 -2.94
CA HIS A 50 -2.51 -18.04 -3.30
C HIS A 50 -2.22 -18.16 -4.80
N SER A 51 -3.17 -17.78 -5.64
CA SER A 51 -3.06 -17.73 -7.10
C SER A 51 -2.24 -16.54 -7.59
N LEU A 52 -2.10 -15.48 -6.79
CA LEU A 52 -1.25 -14.34 -7.13
C LEU A 52 0.22 -14.71 -7.01
N PRO A 53 1.06 -14.23 -7.94
CA PRO A 53 2.50 -14.26 -7.78
C PRO A 53 2.93 -13.59 -6.46
N GLY A 54 3.82 -14.23 -5.71
CA GLY A 54 4.23 -13.75 -4.38
C GLY A 54 4.89 -12.36 -4.36
N TYR A 55 5.34 -11.82 -5.50
CA TYR A 55 5.84 -10.43 -5.56
C TYR A 55 4.71 -9.39 -5.57
N LEU A 56 3.48 -9.77 -5.89
CA LEU A 56 2.30 -8.90 -5.84
C LEU A 56 1.60 -8.92 -4.48
N VAL A 57 2.00 -9.83 -3.59
CA VAL A 57 1.35 -10.06 -2.30
C VAL A 57 2.27 -9.66 -1.17
N PHE A 58 1.72 -8.94 -0.18
CA PHE A 58 2.38 -8.66 1.08
C PHE A 58 1.51 -9.17 2.24
N TYR A 59 2.10 -9.98 3.12
CA TYR A 59 1.41 -10.47 4.31
C TYR A 59 1.63 -9.51 5.47
N CYS A 60 0.53 -9.13 6.12
CA CYS A 60 0.55 -8.32 7.33
C CYS A 60 1.17 -9.12 8.50
N SER A 61 1.36 -8.47 9.67
CA SER A 61 1.86 -9.18 10.86
C SER A 61 0.96 -10.36 11.25
N ASN A 62 -0.34 -10.28 10.94
CA ASN A 62 -1.23 -11.44 10.99
C ASN A 62 -1.20 -12.19 9.64
N PRO A 63 -0.78 -13.47 9.59
CA PRO A 63 -0.67 -14.24 8.35
C PRO A 63 -2.02 -14.51 7.66
N ARG A 64 -3.16 -14.23 8.31
CA ARG A 64 -4.49 -14.28 7.70
C ARG A 64 -4.86 -13.01 6.93
N SER A 65 -4.14 -11.91 7.15
CA SER A 65 -4.37 -10.63 6.47
C SER A 65 -3.25 -10.37 5.47
N TRP A 66 -3.62 -9.90 4.29
CA TRP A 66 -2.70 -9.60 3.21
C TRP A 66 -3.19 -8.37 2.45
N VAL A 67 -2.25 -7.70 1.80
CA VAL A 67 -2.47 -6.51 0.98
C VAL A 67 -1.65 -6.62 -0.29
N TYR A 68 -1.93 -5.79 -1.28
CA TYR A 68 -1.14 -5.76 -2.51
C TYR A 68 0.24 -5.15 -2.26
N ALA A 69 1.24 -5.60 -3.00
CA ALA A 69 2.62 -5.16 -2.79
C ALA A 69 2.87 -3.66 -3.06
N ASP A 70 1.99 -3.01 -3.82
CA ASP A 70 2.02 -1.56 -4.05
C ASP A 70 1.29 -0.75 -2.95
N GLN A 71 0.55 -1.42 -2.07
CA GLN A 71 -0.04 -0.83 -0.87
C GLN A 71 0.94 -0.74 0.29
N ARG A 72 2.02 -1.51 0.25
CA ARG A 72 3.09 -1.40 1.25
C ARG A 72 3.76 -0.02 1.20
N CYS A 73 3.86 0.65 2.34
CA CYS A 73 4.45 1.97 2.50
C CYS A 73 3.73 3.07 1.68
N ASN A 74 2.42 2.95 1.50
CA ASN A 74 1.61 3.93 0.78
C ASN A 74 1.04 5.04 1.70
N GLY A 75 1.27 4.94 3.01
CA GLY A 75 0.79 5.86 4.05
C GLY A 75 -0.55 5.46 4.68
N MET A 76 -1.26 4.49 4.11
CA MET A 76 -2.60 4.07 4.52
C MET A 76 -2.52 2.82 5.40
N ASN A 77 -3.52 2.64 6.27
CA ASN A 77 -3.64 1.41 7.03
C ASN A 77 -4.42 0.34 6.24
N ASP A 78 -3.78 -0.33 5.28
CA ASP A 78 -4.43 -1.38 4.49
C ASP A 78 -4.49 -2.71 5.26
N CYS A 79 -3.52 -2.99 6.14
CA CYS A 79 -3.55 -4.20 6.97
C CYS A 79 -4.56 -4.14 8.14
N GLY A 80 -4.99 -2.93 8.52
CA GLY A 80 -5.80 -2.67 9.72
C GLY A 80 -4.98 -2.55 11.01
N ASP A 81 -3.78 -3.15 11.05
CA ASP A 81 -2.84 -3.12 12.18
C ASP A 81 -1.55 -2.33 11.91
N CYS A 82 -1.47 -1.64 10.77
CA CYS A 82 -0.33 -0.84 10.33
C CYS A 82 0.95 -1.60 9.99
N SER A 83 0.89 -2.92 9.84
CA SER A 83 2.04 -3.74 9.45
C SER A 83 2.62 -3.36 8.08
N ASP A 84 1.77 -2.94 7.16
CA ASP A 84 2.09 -2.46 5.82
C ASP A 84 2.84 -1.12 5.79
N GLU A 85 2.79 -0.37 6.89
CA GLU A 85 3.40 0.97 7.03
C GLU A 85 4.52 1.03 8.07
N THR A 86 4.76 -0.06 8.79
CA THR A 86 5.73 -0.07 9.91
C THR A 86 7.08 -0.63 9.47
N TRP A 87 8.17 0.01 9.91
CA TRP A 87 9.54 -0.45 9.64
C TRP A 87 9.80 -1.90 10.06
N SER A 88 9.24 -2.36 11.17
CA SER A 88 9.47 -3.71 11.71
C SER A 88 8.93 -4.83 10.83
N VAL A 89 7.92 -4.58 9.99
CA VAL A 89 7.25 -5.61 9.19
C VAL A 89 7.44 -5.34 7.69
N ALA A 90 7.21 -4.10 7.25
CA ALA A 90 7.28 -3.71 5.85
C ALA A 90 8.62 -3.06 5.43
N ALA A 91 9.53 -2.79 6.38
CA ALA A 91 10.77 -2.05 6.15
C ALA A 91 10.55 -0.68 5.46
N CYS A 92 9.43 -0.02 5.77
CA CYS A 92 9.05 1.26 5.20
C CYS A 92 9.94 2.40 5.68
N PRO A 93 10.44 3.27 4.78
CA PRO A 93 11.25 4.41 5.19
C PRO A 93 10.50 5.25 6.24
N PRO A 94 11.23 5.92 7.15
CA PRO A 94 10.60 6.85 8.09
C PRO A 94 9.83 7.93 7.31
N CYS A 95 8.82 8.54 7.96
CA CYS A 95 8.01 9.59 7.35
C CYS A 95 8.92 10.60 6.60
N GLY A 96 8.63 10.82 5.32
CA GLY A 96 9.42 11.72 4.48
C GLY A 96 9.34 13.18 4.96
N GLN A 97 10.12 14.08 4.34
CA GLN A 97 10.15 15.50 4.74
C GLN A 97 8.78 16.19 4.69
N GLU A 98 7.93 15.80 3.74
CA GLU A 98 6.55 16.28 3.55
C GLU A 98 5.54 15.68 4.55
N TRP A 99 6.00 14.80 5.44
CA TRP A 99 5.17 14.08 6.40
C TRP A 99 5.65 14.36 7.82
N TRP A 100 4.72 14.31 8.77
CA TRP A 100 4.99 14.43 10.20
C TRP A 100 4.71 13.10 10.86
N SER A 101 5.70 12.57 11.59
CA SER A 101 5.55 11.33 12.34
C SER A 101 4.79 11.59 13.64
N CYS A 102 3.73 10.84 13.89
CA CYS A 102 3.04 10.84 15.16
C CYS A 102 2.55 9.45 15.55
N SER A 103 2.41 9.23 16.86
CA SER A 103 2.01 7.93 17.42
C SER A 103 0.69 8.05 18.17
N PRO A 104 -0.34 7.26 17.82
CA PRO A 104 -0.80 6.84 16.48
C PRO A 104 -1.73 7.89 15.83
N VAL A 105 -1.98 7.75 14.52
CA VAL A 105 -2.95 8.57 13.77
C VAL A 105 -4.35 7.98 13.87
N HIS A 106 -5.39 8.80 13.69
CA HIS A 106 -6.77 8.32 13.65
C HIS A 106 -6.97 7.34 12.47
N PHE A 107 -7.36 6.09 12.78
CA PHE A 107 -7.85 4.92 12.00
C PHE A 107 -7.46 4.70 10.52
N GLN A 108 -7.25 5.75 9.72
CA GLN A 108 -6.95 5.71 8.29
C GLN A 108 -5.45 5.74 7.98
N PHE A 109 -4.64 6.36 8.84
CA PHE A 109 -3.18 6.45 8.69
C PHE A 109 -2.48 5.79 9.88
N CYS A 110 -1.26 5.31 9.66
CA CYS A 110 -0.58 4.48 10.65
C CYS A 110 0.37 5.22 11.57
N SER A 111 1.21 6.11 11.04
CA SER A 111 2.13 6.90 11.86
C SER A 111 2.56 8.22 11.22
N CYS A 112 2.06 8.55 10.03
CA CYS A 112 2.45 9.76 9.31
C CYS A 112 1.21 10.54 8.91
N ILE A 113 1.17 11.83 9.22
CA ILE A 113 0.22 12.77 8.62
C ILE A 113 0.95 13.66 7.62
N PRO A 114 0.28 14.14 6.57
CA PRO A 114 0.81 15.21 5.73
C PRO A 114 1.19 16.44 6.57
N ARG A 115 2.33 17.09 6.29
CA ARG A 115 2.76 18.33 6.96
C ARG A 115 1.72 19.45 6.90
N ARG A 116 0.83 19.45 5.89
CA ARG A 116 -0.28 20.42 5.78
C ARG A 116 -1.34 20.30 6.89
N LEU A 117 -1.37 19.18 7.61
CA LEU A 117 -2.27 18.91 8.75
C LEU A 117 -1.61 19.25 10.09
N CYS A 118 -0.43 19.87 10.05
CA CYS A 118 0.29 20.36 11.22
C CYS A 118 -0.30 21.70 11.66
N ARG A 119 -0.72 21.80 12.93
CA ARG A 119 -1.31 23.03 13.51
C ARG A 119 -2.48 23.56 12.70
N ASP A 120 -3.31 22.66 12.18
CA ASP A 120 -4.50 23.02 11.40
C ASP A 120 -5.77 23.17 12.26
N GLY A 121 -5.64 22.94 13.57
CA GLY A 121 -6.70 23.06 14.56
C GLY A 121 -7.60 21.83 14.66
N ILE A 122 -7.25 20.73 13.99
CA ILE A 122 -8.01 19.47 13.99
C ILE A 122 -7.10 18.35 14.52
N GLN A 123 -7.65 17.52 15.41
CA GLN A 123 -6.92 16.37 15.94
C GLN A 123 -6.79 15.25 14.89
N HIS A 124 -5.61 15.09 14.32
CA HIS A 124 -5.25 13.98 13.45
C HIS A 124 -4.47 12.89 14.21
N CYS A 125 -3.63 13.28 15.17
CA CYS A 125 -2.90 12.35 16.01
C CYS A 125 -3.59 12.14 17.36
N LEU A 126 -3.58 10.91 17.87
CA LEU A 126 -4.28 10.55 19.11
C LEU A 126 -3.86 11.42 20.30
N GLY A 127 -2.60 11.86 20.33
CA GLY A 127 -2.04 12.71 21.37
C GLY A 127 -2.02 14.22 21.09
N TRP A 128 -2.72 14.72 20.06
CA TRP A 128 -2.65 16.12 19.60
C TRP A 128 -1.23 16.59 19.26
N SER A 129 -0.31 15.65 19.03
CA SER A 129 1.10 15.96 18.75
C SER A 129 1.29 16.69 17.41
N ASP A 130 0.33 16.53 16.50
CA ASP A 130 0.17 17.32 15.28
C ASP A 130 -0.08 18.81 15.53
N GLU A 131 -0.70 19.17 16.65
CA GLU A 131 -1.05 20.55 16.99
C GLU A 131 -0.01 21.22 17.91
N PHE A 132 0.68 20.45 18.76
CA PHE A 132 1.58 21.00 19.79
C PHE A 132 3.08 20.79 19.55
N LEU A 133 3.47 19.73 18.81
CA LEU A 133 4.88 19.33 18.68
C LEU A 133 5.45 19.50 17.28
N CYS A 134 4.59 19.58 16.28
CA CYS A 134 4.96 19.99 14.94
C CYS A 134 5.35 21.49 14.93
#